data_AF-G4YXB2-F1
#
_entry.id   AF-G4YXB2-F1
#
_cell.length_a   1.000
_cell.length_b   1.000
_cell.length_c   1.000
_cell.angle_alpha   90.00
_cell.angle_beta   90.00
_cell.angle_gamma   90.00
#
_symmetry.space_group_name_H-M   'P 1'
#
loop_
_entity.id
_entity.type
_entity.pdbx_description
1 polymer ?
#
loop_
_entity_poly.entity_id
_entity_poly.type
_entity_poly.pdbx_seq_one_letter_code
_entity_poly.pdbx_strand_id
1 'polypeptide(L)'
;SPMSFTSSIDSAVYNELHLVVRVYDSELSWTTAAMDGAAARGKDKVVQWLHTNRPEGCSGQAFLEAAANNHLNVLKVLYGYYPALSNPCEEIVVAATAGHARIVRFL
;
A
#
# COMPACT_ATOMS: atom_id res chain seq x y z
N SER A 1 19.40 8.30 27.51
CA SER A 1 17.93 8.12 27.52
C SER A 1 17.50 7.69 26.14
N PRO A 2 17.11 6.43 25.90
CA PRO A 2 16.72 6.02 24.55
C PRO A 2 15.28 6.44 24.28
N MET A 3 15.11 7.08 23.12
CA MET A 3 13.87 7.60 22.59
C MET A 3 12.86 6.47 22.34
N SER A 4 11.62 6.73 22.75
CA SER A 4 10.35 6.18 22.25
C SER A 4 10.46 5.39 20.93
N PHE A 5 10.52 4.05 21.04
CA PHE A 5 10.34 3.15 19.90
C PHE A 5 8.85 3.13 19.52
N THR A 6 8.54 3.73 18.38
CA THR A 6 7.23 3.57 17.73
C THR A 6 7.11 2.14 17.20
N SER A 7 5.99 1.50 17.53
CA SER A 7 5.75 0.05 17.49
C SER A 7 5.44 -0.52 16.09
N SER A 8 6.09 -0.06 15.03
CA SER A 8 5.92 -0.70 13.72
C SER A 8 7.10 -0.50 12.77
N ILE A 9 7.43 -1.57 12.04
CA ILE A 9 8.48 -1.71 11.03
C ILE A 9 8.23 -0.85 9.78
N ASP A 10 7.09 -0.17 9.71
CA ASP A 10 6.64 0.56 8.52
C ASP A 10 7.55 1.74 8.09
N SER A 11 8.47 2.18 8.96
CA SER A 11 9.38 3.29 8.64
C SER A 11 10.69 2.87 7.98
N ALA A 12 11.02 1.56 7.93
CA ALA A 12 12.32 1.08 7.42
C ALA A 12 12.34 0.74 5.92
N VAL A 13 11.18 0.71 5.24
CA VAL A 13 11.12 0.40 3.79
C VAL A 13 11.60 1.56 2.92
N TYR A 14 11.64 2.79 3.46
CA TYR A 14 11.75 3.99 2.65
C TYR A 14 13.15 4.59 2.51
N ASN A 15 14.08 4.36 3.44
CA ASN A 15 15.29 5.18 3.50
C ASN A 15 16.63 4.48 3.34
N GLU A 16 16.84 3.23 3.77
CA GLU A 16 18.20 2.68 3.77
C GLU A 16 18.24 1.20 3.37
N LEU A 17 18.91 0.99 2.25
CA LEU A 17 19.44 -0.23 1.68
C LEU A 17 19.80 -1.32 2.74
N HIS A 18 19.12 -2.47 2.67
CA HIS A 18 19.77 -3.79 2.77
C HIS A 18 20.58 -4.18 4.02
N LEU A 19 20.21 -3.81 5.26
CA LEU A 19 20.99 -4.25 6.44
C LEU A 19 20.23 -4.77 7.68
N VAL A 20 18.93 -5.04 7.63
CA VAL A 20 18.26 -5.73 8.77
C VAL A 20 17.33 -6.87 8.33
N VAL A 21 17.65 -7.56 7.23
CA VAL A 21 16.90 -8.78 6.82
C VAL A 21 17.58 -10.07 7.30
N ARG A 22 18.72 -9.99 8.02
CA ARG A 22 19.49 -11.20 8.38
C ARG A 22 19.74 -11.47 9.86
N VAL A 23 19.12 -10.73 10.80
CA VAL A 23 19.34 -10.98 12.24
C VAL A 23 18.08 -11.42 13.00
N TYR A 24 16.87 -11.18 12.49
CA TYR A 24 15.62 -11.52 13.19
C TYR A 24 14.71 -12.47 12.39
N ASP A 25 15.32 -13.49 11.80
CA ASP A 25 14.62 -14.62 11.21
C ASP A 25 13.99 -15.46 12.34
N SER A 26 12.76 -15.10 12.77
CA SER A 26 11.71 -16.00 13.29
C SER A 26 10.56 -15.35 14.08
N GLU A 27 10.50 -14.02 14.30
CA GLU A 27 9.48 -13.44 15.22
C GLU A 27 8.57 -12.33 14.66
N LEU A 28 8.73 -11.89 13.41
CA LEU A 28 7.90 -10.81 12.85
C LEU A 28 7.22 -11.26 11.56
N SER A 29 5.90 -11.44 11.61
CA SER A 29 5.10 -11.79 10.44
C SER A 29 5.00 -10.60 9.49
N TRP A 30 5.24 -10.88 8.23
CA TRP A 30 4.94 -10.00 7.12
C TRP A 30 3.42 -9.74 7.06
N THR A 31 3.00 -8.48 6.97
CA THR A 31 1.57 -8.09 6.87
C THR A 31 1.29 -7.30 5.60
N THR A 32 0.00 -7.11 5.28
CA THR A 32 -0.47 -6.30 4.13
C THR A 32 -0.13 -4.81 4.27
N ALA A 33 0.20 -4.34 5.47
CA ALA A 33 0.45 -2.93 5.77
C ALA A 33 1.54 -2.29 4.89
N ALA A 34 2.53 -3.08 4.47
CA ALA A 34 3.58 -2.60 3.57
C ALA A 34 3.02 -2.22 2.19
N MET A 35 2.15 -3.05 1.60
CA MET A 35 1.56 -2.77 0.29
C MET A 35 0.47 -1.70 0.39
N ASP A 36 -0.33 -1.72 1.46
CA ASP A 36 -1.34 -0.70 1.73
C ASP A 36 -0.69 0.68 1.90
N GLY A 37 0.41 0.75 2.67
CA GLY A 37 1.17 1.98 2.90
C GLY A 37 1.92 2.47 1.66
N ALA A 38 2.35 1.57 0.76
CA ALA A 38 2.91 1.94 -0.53
C ALA A 38 1.83 2.47 -1.48
N ALA A 39 0.64 1.86 -1.46
CA ALA A 39 -0.51 2.29 -2.24
C ALA A 39 -0.98 3.70 -1.83
N ALA A 40 -1.11 3.94 -0.52
CA ALA A 40 -1.47 5.23 0.08
C ALA A 40 -0.48 6.36 -0.27
N ARG A 41 0.77 6.01 -0.62
CA ARG A 41 1.83 6.97 -0.99
C ARG A 41 2.09 7.04 -2.50
N GLY A 42 1.28 6.36 -3.31
CA GLY A 42 1.39 6.42 -4.77
C GLY A 42 2.61 5.69 -5.33
N LYS A 43 3.18 4.73 -4.59
CA LYS A 43 4.43 4.04 -4.95
C LYS A 43 4.16 2.78 -5.77
N ASP A 44 3.63 2.95 -6.97
CA ASP A 44 3.29 1.87 -7.91
C ASP A 44 4.43 0.86 -8.15
N LYS A 45 5.68 1.32 -8.30
CA LYS A 45 6.86 0.43 -8.43
C LYS A 45 7.12 -0.41 -7.19
N VAL A 46 6.88 0.14 -6.00
CA VAL A 46 7.03 -0.58 -4.72
C VAL A 46 5.91 -1.59 -4.57
N VAL A 47 4.67 -1.25 -4.95
CA VAL A 47 3.53 -2.19 -4.98
C VAL A 47 3.85 -3.40 -5.88
N GLN A 48 4.36 -3.18 -7.09
CA GLN A 48 4.75 -4.27 -8.01
C GLN A 48 5.87 -5.13 -7.44
N TRP A 49 6.88 -4.51 -6.83
CA TRP A 49 7.98 -5.24 -6.20
C TRP A 49 7.47 -6.09 -5.02
N LEU A 50 6.63 -5.53 -4.15
CA LEU A 50 6.03 -6.24 -3.03
C LEU A 50 5.16 -7.39 -3.50
N HIS A 51 4.34 -7.19 -4.54
CA HIS A 51 3.53 -8.25 -5.15
C HIS A 51 4.39 -9.41 -5.67
N THR A 52 5.52 -9.10 -6.31
CA THR A 52 6.40 -10.11 -6.91
C THR A 52 7.21 -10.89 -5.86
N ASN A 53 7.59 -10.23 -4.77
CA ASN A 53 8.57 -10.78 -3.81
C ASN A 53 7.94 -11.25 -2.50
N ARG A 54 6.66 -10.97 -2.25
CA ARG A 54 5.99 -11.30 -0.98
C ARG A 54 4.59 -11.90 -1.18
N PRO A 55 4.24 -12.96 -0.44
CA PRO A 55 3.00 -13.69 -0.66
C PRO A 55 1.75 -13.05 -0.03
N GLU A 56 1.88 -12.11 0.91
CA GLU A 56 0.72 -11.63 1.70
C GLU A 56 -0.20 -10.67 0.95
N GLY A 57 0.29 -9.99 -0.09
CA GLY A 57 -0.48 -9.04 -0.89
C GLY A 57 -0.86 -7.75 -0.16
N CYS A 58 -2.07 -7.26 -0.43
CA CYS A 58 -2.66 -6.06 0.17
C CYS A 58 -4.03 -6.34 0.80
N SER A 59 -4.57 -5.34 1.50
CA SER A 59 -5.98 -5.33 1.91
C SER A 59 -6.81 -4.42 0.98
N GLY A 60 -8.13 -4.37 1.18
CA GLY A 60 -9.01 -3.40 0.50
C GLY A 60 -8.64 -1.94 0.80
N GLN A 61 -7.95 -1.67 1.93
CA GLN A 61 -7.51 -0.32 2.28
C GLN A 61 -6.55 0.26 1.25
N ALA A 62 -5.75 -0.57 0.56
CA ALA A 62 -4.87 -0.12 -0.50
C ALA A 62 -5.62 0.61 -1.63
N PHE A 63 -6.83 0.13 -1.97
CA PHE A 63 -7.67 0.74 -3.00
C PHE A 63 -8.28 2.04 -2.52
N LEU A 64 -8.88 2.03 -1.32
CA LEU A 64 -9.49 3.22 -0.73
C LEU A 64 -8.48 4.36 -0.55
N GLU A 65 -7.27 4.05 -0.04
CA GLU A 65 -6.21 5.05 0.14
C GLU A 65 -5.66 5.53 -1.20
N ALA A 66 -5.48 4.65 -2.18
CA ALA A 66 -5.07 5.07 -3.52
C ALA A 66 -6.13 5.98 -4.17
N ALA A 67 -7.41 5.68 -3.97
CA ALA A 67 -8.53 6.49 -4.45
C ALA A 67 -8.59 7.85 -3.76
N ALA A 68 -8.52 7.89 -2.42
CA ALA A 68 -8.56 9.12 -1.61
C ALA A 68 -7.35 10.04 -1.86
N ASN A 69 -6.19 9.50 -2.26
CA ASN A 69 -4.96 10.26 -2.48
C ASN A 69 -4.61 10.51 -3.97
N ASN A 70 -5.57 10.29 -4.89
CA ASN A 70 -5.39 10.54 -6.33
C ASN A 70 -4.29 9.69 -7.01
N HIS A 71 -4.09 8.45 -6.56
CA HIS A 71 -3.04 7.56 -7.06
C HIS A 71 -3.56 6.59 -8.14
N LEU A 72 -3.99 7.14 -9.28
CA LEU A 72 -4.56 6.37 -10.40
C LEU A 72 -3.67 5.21 -10.89
N ASN A 73 -2.35 5.40 -10.96
CA ASN A 73 -1.45 4.32 -11.41
C ASN A 73 -1.40 3.17 -10.42
N VAL A 74 -1.48 3.45 -9.12
CA VAL A 74 -1.58 2.41 -8.09
C VAL A 74 -2.89 1.65 -8.25
N LEU A 75 -4.02 2.33 -8.40
CA LEU A 75 -5.31 1.66 -8.62
C LEU A 75 -5.25 0.72 -9.82
N LYS A 76 -4.70 1.14 -10.96
CA LYS A 76 -4.53 0.27 -12.13
C LYS A 76 -3.73 -1.00 -11.82
N VAL A 77 -2.65 -0.87 -11.06
CA VAL A 77 -1.83 -2.01 -10.63
C VAL A 77 -2.63 -2.93 -9.70
N LEU A 78 -3.30 -2.36 -8.70
CA LEU A 78 -4.09 -3.12 -7.72
C LEU A 78 -5.27 -3.85 -8.36
N TYR A 79 -6.03 -3.21 -9.26
CA TYR A 79 -7.09 -3.86 -10.04
C TYR A 79 -6.57 -4.98 -10.93
N GLY A 80 -5.33 -4.88 -11.41
CA GLY A 80 -4.68 -5.95 -12.17
C GLY A 80 -4.33 -7.18 -11.34
N TYR A 81 -3.92 -7.00 -10.08
CA TYR A 81 -3.47 -8.09 -9.21
C TYR A 81 -4.56 -8.65 -8.29
N TYR A 82 -5.43 -7.79 -7.76
CA TYR A 82 -6.34 -8.10 -6.67
C TYR A 82 -7.78 -7.56 -6.90
N PRO A 83 -8.41 -7.78 -8.06
CA PRO A 83 -9.72 -7.19 -8.37
C PRO A 83 -10.80 -7.55 -7.35
N ALA A 84 -10.72 -8.73 -6.74
CA ALA A 84 -11.67 -9.21 -5.72
C ALA A 84 -11.58 -8.48 -4.37
N LEU A 85 -10.51 -7.71 -4.12
CA LEU A 85 -10.34 -6.93 -2.89
C LEU A 85 -10.86 -5.49 -3.00
N SER A 86 -11.26 -5.06 -4.21
CA SER A 86 -11.79 -3.71 -4.45
C SER A 86 -13.18 -3.51 -3.87
N ASN A 87 -13.50 -2.27 -3.52
CA ASN A 87 -14.85 -1.82 -3.19
C ASN A 87 -15.16 -0.56 -4.02
N PRO A 88 -15.52 -0.70 -5.32
CA PRO A 88 -15.67 0.43 -6.23
C PRO A 88 -16.67 1.49 -5.77
N CYS A 89 -17.73 1.09 -5.07
CA CYS A 89 -18.73 2.01 -4.51
C CYS A 89 -18.15 2.91 -3.43
N GLU A 90 -17.27 2.41 -2.56
CA GLU A 90 -16.60 3.26 -1.57
C GLU A 90 -15.47 4.07 -2.21
N GLU A 91 -14.69 3.45 -3.12
CA GLU A 91 -13.61 4.11 -3.84
C GLU A 91 -14.10 5.33 -4.64
N ILE A 92 -15.24 5.20 -5.35
CA ILE A 92 -15.82 6.31 -6.12
C ILE A 92 -16.33 7.42 -5.20
N VAL A 93 -16.89 7.08 -4.04
CA VAL A 93 -17.35 8.06 -3.05
C VAL A 93 -16.17 8.84 -2.46
N VAL A 94 -15.09 8.16 -2.06
CA VAL A 94 -13.91 8.86 -1.51
C VAL A 94 -13.21 9.70 -2.59
N ALA A 95 -13.12 9.20 -3.82
CA ALA A 95 -12.54 9.95 -4.93
C ALA A 95 -13.39 11.18 -5.29
N ALA A 96 -14.73 11.05 -5.30
CA ALA A 96 -15.63 12.15 -5.61
C ALA A 96 -15.62 13.23 -4.53
N THR A 97 -15.68 12.83 -3.25
CA THR A 97 -15.62 13.77 -2.11
C THR A 97 -14.30 14.54 -2.07
N ALA A 98 -13.19 13.91 -2.48
CA ALA A 98 -11.88 14.54 -2.59
C ALA A 98 -11.63 15.32 -3.90
N GLY A 99 -12.57 15.29 -4.85
CA GLY A 99 -12.44 16.00 -6.14
C GLY A 99 -11.52 15.31 -7.17
N HIS A 100 -11.20 14.03 -6.99
CA HIS A 100 -10.28 13.27 -7.85
C HIS A 100 -10.97 12.75 -9.11
N ALA A 101 -11.35 13.67 -10.00
CA ALA A 101 -12.12 13.37 -11.21
C ALA A 101 -11.49 12.31 -12.14
N ARG A 102 -10.16 12.13 -12.10
CA ARG A 102 -9.48 11.09 -12.89
C ARG A 102 -9.73 9.69 -12.35
N ILE A 103 -9.89 9.56 -11.04
CA ILE A 103 -10.22 8.30 -10.39
C ILE A 103 -11.70 8.00 -10.54
N VAL A 104 -12.57 9.00 -10.34
CA VAL A 104 -14.03 8.85 -10.59
C VAL A 104 -14.34 8.41 -12.03
N ARG A 105 -13.53 8.82 -13.02
CA ARG A 105 -13.67 8.36 -14.41
C ARG A 105 -13.08 6.98 -14.69
N PHE A 106 -12.21 6.51 -13.81
CA PHE A 106 -11.52 5.23 -13.97
C PHE A 106 -12.31 4.08 -13.34
N LEU A 107 -12.88 4.33 -12.16
CA LEU A 107 -13.81 3.45 -11.45
C LEU A 107 -15.15 3.39 -12.19
#